data_AF-A0A1Q9P7V9-F1
#
_entry.id   AF-A0A1Q9P7V9-F1
#
_cell.length_a   1.000
_cell.length_b   1.000
_cell.length_c   1.000
_cell.angle_alpha   90.00
_cell.angle_beta   90.00
_cell.angle_gamma   90.00
#
_symmetry.space_group_name_H-M   'P 1'
#
loop_
_entity.id
_entity.type
_entity.pdbx_description
1 polymer ?
#
loop_
_entity_poly.entity_id
_entity_poly.type
_entity_poly.pdbx_seq_one_letter_code
_entity_poly.pdbx_strand_id
1 'polypeptide(L)'
;MLHTHTIWKIMRKYTNRQIQEDSVKETSQFLESIIENLVEKSEELLEFNGTRNQRITKDCVKAVIKSEYNALLPERVGDDIERKKDDLLQSPNEVV
;
A
#
# COMPACT_ATOMS: atom_id res chain seq x y z
N MET A 1 -45.43 -21.16 16.29
CA MET A 1 -44.29 -20.22 16.54
C MET A 1 -42.92 -20.72 16.04
N LEU A 2 -42.74 -21.96 15.56
CA LEU A 2 -41.44 -22.43 15.04
C LEU A 2 -40.98 -21.73 13.73
N HIS A 3 -41.92 -21.35 12.86
CA HIS A 3 -41.59 -20.74 11.57
C HIS A 3 -41.00 -19.32 11.71
N THR A 4 -41.52 -18.52 12.64
CA THR A 4 -41.03 -17.15 12.89
C THR A 4 -39.60 -17.15 13.43
N HIS A 5 -39.24 -18.13 14.27
CA HIS A 5 -37.86 -18.28 14.77
C HIS A 5 -36.88 -18.65 13.65
N THR A 6 -37.30 -19.50 12.71
CA THR A 6 -36.46 -19.93 11.57
C THR A 6 -36.22 -18.77 10.61
N ILE A 7 -37.26 -18.01 10.30
CA ILE A 7 -37.18 -16.81 9.46
C ILE A 7 -36.26 -15.75 10.08
N TRP A 8 -36.36 -15.51 11.40
CA TRP A 8 -35.49 -14.56 12.10
C TRP A 8 -34.01 -14.94 12.05
N LYS A 9 -33.69 -16.24 12.21
CA LYS A 9 -32.31 -16.74 12.10
C LYS A 9 -31.72 -16.51 10.69
N ILE A 10 -32.52 -16.73 9.65
CA ILE A 10 -32.10 -16.53 8.26
C ILE A 10 -31.85 -15.05 7.99
N MET A 11 -32.78 -14.17 8.39
CA MET A 11 -32.60 -12.72 8.24
C MET A 11 -31.34 -12.24 8.95
N ARG A 12 -31.13 -12.64 10.21
CA ARG A 12 -29.93 -12.25 10.97
C ARG A 12 -28.63 -12.72 10.32
N LYS A 13 -28.60 -13.93 9.75
CA LYS A 13 -27.43 -14.44 9.04
C LYS A 13 -27.15 -13.63 7.78
N TYR A 14 -28.19 -13.28 7.03
CA TYR A 14 -28.06 -12.46 5.81
C TYR A 14 -27.57 -11.05 6.15
N THR A 15 -28.17 -10.40 7.16
CA THR A 15 -27.75 -9.07 7.62
C THR A 15 -26.30 -9.07 8.09
N ASN A 16 -25.88 -10.06 8.87
CA ASN A 16 -24.48 -10.16 9.32
C ASN A 16 -23.51 -10.32 8.14
N ARG A 17 -23.87 -11.12 7.14
CA ARG A 17 -23.07 -11.30 5.94
C ARG A 17 -22.96 -9.99 5.15
N GLN A 18 -24.08 -9.28 4.99
CA GLN A 18 -24.12 -8.00 4.30
C GLN A 18 -23.27 -6.96 5.03
N ILE A 19 -23.37 -6.85 6.36
CA ILE A 19 -22.51 -5.98 7.18
C ILE A 19 -21.03 -6.33 6.99
N GLN A 20 -20.68 -7.61 6.94
CA GLN A 20 -19.30 -8.03 6.70
C GLN A 20 -18.81 -7.61 5.31
N GLU A 21 -19.59 -7.88 4.26
CA GLU A 21 -19.25 -7.49 2.89
C GLU A 21 -19.13 -5.95 2.75
N ASP A 22 -20.05 -5.20 3.35
CA ASP A 22 -20.00 -3.73 3.37
C ASP A 22 -18.78 -3.22 4.15
N SER A 23 -18.45 -3.81 5.30
CA SER A 23 -17.26 -3.43 6.08
C SER A 23 -15.94 -3.70 5.35
N VAL A 24 -15.86 -4.80 4.60
CA VAL A 24 -14.69 -5.12 3.76
C VAL A 24 -14.58 -4.10 2.63
N LYS A 25 -15.71 -3.73 2.02
CA LYS A 25 -15.75 -2.72 0.96
C LYS A 25 -15.28 -1.35 1.48
N GLU A 26 -15.80 -0.88 2.61
CA GLU A 26 -15.38 0.37 3.23
C GLU A 26 -13.89 0.36 3.59
N THR A 27 -13.41 -0.75 4.15
CA THR A 27 -11.98 -0.91 4.46
C THR A 27 -11.11 -0.89 3.21
N SER A 28 -11.55 -1.55 2.13
CA SER A 28 -10.84 -1.55 0.84
C SER A 28 -10.74 -0.14 0.25
N GLN A 29 -11.85 0.60 0.25
CA GLN A 29 -11.88 1.98 -0.24
C GLN A 29 -10.99 2.91 0.58
N PHE A 30 -10.94 2.70 1.90
CA PHE A 30 -10.04 3.44 2.77
C PHE A 30 -8.55 3.09 2.50
N LEU A 31 -8.24 1.81 2.25
CA LEU A 31 -6.87 1.42 1.90
C LEU A 31 -6.45 1.96 0.53
N GLU A 32 -7.36 1.98 -0.44
CA GLU A 32 -7.12 2.59 -1.76
C GLU A 32 -6.77 4.08 -1.61
N SER A 33 -7.52 4.84 -0.81
CA SER A 33 -7.21 6.26 -0.61
C SER A 33 -5.88 6.51 0.11
N ILE A 34 -5.48 5.64 1.04
CA ILE A 34 -4.15 5.68 1.64
C ILE A 34 -3.06 5.41 0.59
N ILE A 35 -3.27 4.43 -0.29
CA ILE A 35 -2.31 4.09 -1.34
C ILE A 35 -2.16 5.26 -2.32
N GLU A 36 -3.25 5.89 -2.75
CA GLU A 36 -3.23 7.06 -3.63
C GLU A 36 -2.42 8.20 -3.01
N ASN A 37 -2.68 8.53 -1.74
CA ASN A 37 -1.93 9.57 -1.02
C ASN A 37 -0.44 9.22 -0.88
N LEU A 38 -0.10 7.96 -0.62
CA LEU A 38 1.29 7.50 -0.58
C LEU A 38 2.01 7.67 -1.92
N VAL A 39 1.31 7.41 -3.03
CA VAL A 39 1.85 7.62 -4.37
C VAL A 39 2.09 9.12 -4.62
N GLU A 40 1.11 9.98 -4.34
CA GLU A 40 1.23 11.43 -4.51
C GLU A 40 2.41 12.00 -3.72
N LYS A 41 2.54 11.64 -2.44
CA LYS A 41 3.67 12.05 -1.59
C LYS A 41 5.02 11.52 -2.09
N SER A 42 5.03 10.33 -2.68
CA SER A 42 6.24 9.76 -3.27
C SER A 42 6.64 10.51 -4.54
N GLU A 43 5.68 10.95 -5.35
CA GLU A 43 5.93 11.79 -6.54
C GLU A 43 6.45 13.18 -6.14
N GLU A 44 5.85 13.81 -5.11
CA GLU A 44 6.33 15.07 -4.54
C GLU A 44 7.79 14.95 -4.06
N LEU A 45 8.14 13.85 -3.38
CA LEU A 45 9.50 13.59 -2.91
C LEU A 45 10.48 13.41 -4.08
N LEU A 46 10.07 12.72 -5.14
CA LEU A 46 10.89 12.57 -6.35
C LEU A 46 11.08 13.90 -7.08
N GLU A 47 10.06 14.76 -7.11
CA GLU A 47 10.16 16.11 -7.67
C GLU A 47 11.11 16.99 -6.85
N PHE A 48 10.99 16.97 -5.52
CA PHE A 48 11.88 17.68 -4.61
C PHE A 48 13.36 17.28 -4.80
N ASN A 49 13.62 16.00 -5.05
CA ASN A 49 14.97 15.48 -5.28
C ASN A 49 15.49 15.68 -6.72
N GLY A 50 14.72 16.34 -7.60
CA GLY A 50 15.10 16.55 -9.01
C GLY A 50 15.01 15.29 -9.87
N THR A 51 14.30 14.27 -9.40
CA THR A 51 14.17 12.92 -10.00
C THR A 51 12.75 12.62 -10.47
N ARG A 52 11.98 13.63 -10.88
CA ARG A 52 10.54 13.56 -11.21
C ARG A 52 10.13 12.44 -12.19
N ASN A 53 11.03 12.04 -13.10
CA ASN A 53 10.75 11.00 -14.11
C ASN A 53 11.23 9.60 -13.70
N GLN A 54 11.74 9.43 -12.47
CA GLN A 54 12.16 8.14 -11.97
C GLN A 54 10.99 7.35 -11.42
N ARG A 55 11.11 6.02 -11.46
CA ARG A 55 10.12 5.12 -10.87
C ARG A 55 10.14 5.25 -9.35
N ILE A 56 8.96 5.27 -8.72
CA ILE A 56 8.84 5.19 -7.25
C ILE A 56 9.47 3.89 -6.75
N THR A 57 10.52 4.01 -5.95
CA THR A 57 11.25 2.88 -5.36
C THR A 57 10.67 2.50 -4.00
N LYS A 58 10.99 1.28 -3.54
CA LYS A 58 10.60 0.81 -2.19
C LYS A 58 11.11 1.75 -1.09
N ASP A 59 12.30 2.31 -1.26
CA ASP A 59 12.91 3.21 -0.27
C ASP A 59 12.23 4.57 -0.23
N CYS A 60 11.77 5.07 -1.39
CA CYS A 60 10.93 6.27 -1.46
C CYS A 60 9.64 6.09 -0.64
N VAL A 61 8.93 4.98 -0.85
CA VAL A 61 7.70 4.66 -0.10
C VAL A 61 7.98 4.49 1.39
N LYS A 62 9.08 3.83 1.78
CA LYS A 62 9.48 3.72 3.19
C LYS A 62 9.76 5.09 3.83
N ALA A 63 10.41 6.00 3.10
CA ALA A 63 10.71 7.33 3.58
C ALA A 63 9.43 8.14 3.83
N VAL A 64 8.49 8.11 2.89
CA VAL A 64 7.17 8.74 3.05
C VAL A 64 6.41 8.15 4.24
N ILE A 65 6.34 6.81 4.36
CA ILE A 65 5.63 6.17 5.48
C ILE A 65 6.24 6.56 6.82
N LYS A 66 7.57 6.61 6.92
CA LYS A 66 8.27 7.04 8.12
C LYS A 66 7.99 8.52 8.45
N SER A 67 7.92 9.38 7.45
CA SER A 67 7.64 10.82 7.60
C SER A 67 6.21 11.09 8.04
N GLU A 68 5.23 10.50 7.35
CA GLU A 68 3.80 10.83 7.53
C GLU A 68 3.15 10.08 8.71
N TYR A 69 3.50 8.82 8.91
CA TYR A 69 2.82 7.96 9.89
C TYR A 69 3.66 7.67 11.13
N ASN A 70 4.93 8.13 11.16
CA ASN A 70 5.92 7.80 12.19
C ASN A 70 5.98 6.28 12.49
N ALA A 71 5.67 5.47 11.47
CA ALA A 71 5.56 4.02 11.59
C ALA A 71 6.91 3.39 11.21
N LEU A 72 7.48 2.62 12.13
CA LEU A 72 8.59 1.72 11.81
C LEU A 72 8.01 0.55 11.03
N LEU A 73 8.22 0.54 9.71
CA LEU A 73 7.90 -0.63 8.90
C LEU A 73 8.80 -1.78 9.35
N PRO A 74 8.23 -2.95 9.71
CA PRO A 74 9.05 -4.11 9.97
C PRO A 74 9.84 -4.44 8.70
N GLU A 75 11.16 -4.41 8.79
CA GLU A 75 12.00 -4.91 7.72
C GLU A 75 11.63 -6.37 7.49
N ARG A 76 11.10 -6.67 6.29
CA ARG A 76 11.00 -8.06 5.84
C ARG A 76 12.44 -8.59 5.82
N VAL A 77 12.76 -9.40 6.82
CA VAL A 77 13.95 -10.25 6.87
C VAL A 77 13.87 -11.17 5.64
N GLY A 78 14.53 -10.79 4.54
CA GLY A 78 14.49 -11.58 3.31
C GLY A 78 15.07 -10.93 2.05
N ASP A 79 15.12 -9.60 1.93
CA ASP A 79 15.51 -8.96 0.65
C ASP A 79 17.01 -8.59 0.54
N ASP A 80 17.80 -8.74 1.62
CA ASP A 80 19.20 -8.24 1.67
C ASP A 80 20.28 -9.23 1.22
N ILE A 81 19.92 -10.39 0.65
CA ILE A 81 20.93 -11.41 0.32
C ILE A 81 21.46 -11.32 -1.13
N GLU A 82 20.80 -10.67 -2.11
CA GLU A 82 21.25 -10.80 -3.53
C GLU A 82 21.23 -9.54 -4.44
N ARG A 83 21.33 -8.30 -3.94
CA ARG A 83 21.42 -7.11 -4.83
C ARG A 83 22.67 -6.24 -4.64
N LYS A 84 23.83 -6.85 -4.44
CA LYS A 84 25.10 -6.11 -4.25
C LYS A 84 26.13 -6.22 -5.39
N LYS A 85 25.78 -6.68 -6.60
CA LYS A 85 26.80 -6.81 -7.66
C LYS A 85 26.52 -6.18 -9.03
N ASP A 86 25.29 -5.93 -9.45
CA ASP A 86 25.06 -5.62 -10.87
C ASP A 86 24.65 -4.17 -11.22
N ASP A 87 24.30 -3.30 -10.27
CA ASP A 87 23.79 -1.95 -10.58
C ASP A 87 24.79 -0.79 -10.40
N LEU A 88 26.08 -1.06 -10.18
CA LEU A 88 27.11 -0.02 -9.98
C LEU A 88 27.87 0.40 -11.25
N LEU A 89 27.49 -0.07 -12.44
CA LEU A 89 28.18 0.29 -13.69
C LEU A 89 27.21 0.57 -14.85
N GLN A 90 26.52 1.71 -14.79
CA GLN A 90 26.21 2.47 -15.99
C GLN A 90 26.52 3.95 -15.75
N SER A 91 27.79 4.29 -15.91
CA SER A 91 28.25 5.67 -16.11
C SER A 91 27.63 6.25 -17.39
N PRO A 92 27.34 7.56 -17.44
CA PRO A 92 26.72 8.17 -18.61
C PRO A 92 27.67 8.11 -19.81
N ASN A 93 27.14 7.78 -20.99
CA ASN A 93 27.87 7.93 -22.24
C ASN A 93 28.37 9.38 -22.37
N GLU A 94 29.68 9.58 -22.28
CA GLU A 94 30.33 10.79 -22.79
C GLU A 94 30.18 10.79 -24.32
N VAL A 95 29.66 11.89 -24.83
CA VAL A 95 29.60 12.21 -26.25
C VAL A 95 31.00 12.58 -26.71
N VAL A 96 31.56 11.80 -27.64
CA VAL A 96 32.60 12.23 -28.59
C VAL A 96 32.31 11.60 -29.95
#